data_AF-A0A5C7PC73-F1
#
_entry.id   AF-A0A5C7PC73-F1
#
_cell.length_a   1.000
_cell.length_b   1.000
_cell.length_c   1.000
_cell.angle_alpha   90.00
_cell.angle_beta   90.00
_cell.angle_gamma   90.00
#
_symmetry.space_group_name_H-M   'P 1'
#
loop_
_entity.id
_entity.type
_entity.pdbx_description
1 polymer ?
#
loop_
_entity_poly.entity_id
_entity_poly.type
_entity_poly.pdbx_seq_one_letter_code
_entity_poly.pdbx_strand_id
1 'polypeptide(L)'
;MTRATGPDHDAGTTALSPMLWTECEPARLARDQDEVLAFAPLLEFQSPADDGLTHGGWIGVLPRWPFERPRPEALDELLGNQELRVLVVYSAAHPMVPPTIYSIDPEPSIWEQTQSAWHVAPGGSLCLLQSDGGWQPEASLTELLAKASGWRIEYALMKAGVIDAMSVNGIVSDPSHDHLIDRAIQRVAETPDPDEVGGADVSP
;
A
#
# COMPACT_ATOMS: atom_id res chain seq x y z
N MET A 1 -60.81 32.06 9.71
CA MET A 1 -59.37 31.74 9.73
C MET A 1 -59.12 30.65 8.70
N THR A 2 -58.64 31.04 7.52
CA THR A 2 -58.43 30.17 6.37
C THR A 2 -57.01 29.61 6.45
N ARG A 3 -56.86 28.29 6.55
CA ARG A 3 -55.54 27.64 6.49
C ARG A 3 -55.03 27.72 5.06
N ALA A 4 -53.92 28.43 4.86
CA ALA A 4 -53.18 28.39 3.62
C ALA A 4 -52.51 27.01 3.48
N THR A 5 -52.85 26.28 2.41
CA THR A 5 -52.08 25.14 1.92
C THR A 5 -50.75 25.67 1.39
N GLY A 6 -49.65 25.24 2.03
CA GLY A 6 -48.29 25.51 1.56
C GLY A 6 -48.02 24.82 0.21
N PRO A 7 -47.06 25.31 -0.58
CA PRO A 7 -46.77 24.76 -1.89
C PRO A 7 -46.19 23.35 -1.76
N ASP A 8 -46.69 22.49 -2.63
CA ASP A 8 -46.21 21.14 -2.91
C ASP A 8 -44.71 21.22 -3.29
N HIS A 9 -43.84 20.64 -2.47
CA HIS A 9 -42.39 20.61 -2.71
C HIS A 9 -41.94 19.37 -3.49
N ASP A 10 -42.86 18.52 -3.96
CA ASP A 10 -42.56 17.26 -4.67
C ASP A 10 -42.58 17.39 -6.19
N ALA A 11 -42.05 18.50 -6.73
CA ALA A 11 -41.82 18.65 -8.16
C ALA A 11 -40.39 18.24 -8.53
N GLY A 12 -40.18 16.94 -8.71
CA GLY A 12 -39.27 16.41 -9.72
C GLY A 12 -37.76 16.56 -9.49
N THR A 13 -37.22 15.99 -8.41
CA THR A 13 -35.80 15.61 -8.42
C THR A 13 -35.66 14.39 -9.34
N THR A 14 -35.22 14.61 -10.58
CA THR A 14 -34.77 13.51 -11.43
C THR A 14 -33.64 12.80 -10.68
N ALA A 15 -33.86 11.53 -10.30
CA ALA A 15 -32.81 10.74 -9.65
C ALA A 15 -31.60 10.71 -10.59
N LEU A 16 -30.53 11.39 -10.23
CA LEU A 16 -29.27 11.32 -10.97
C LEU A 16 -28.72 9.90 -10.78
N SER A 17 -28.55 9.17 -11.87
CA SER A 17 -27.79 7.92 -11.85
C SER A 17 -26.31 8.28 -11.61
N PRO A 18 -25.70 7.86 -10.49
CA PRO A 18 -24.28 8.08 -10.28
C PRO A 18 -23.49 7.32 -11.35
N MET A 19 -22.63 8.04 -12.08
CA MET A 19 -21.68 7.43 -13.02
C MET A 19 -20.39 7.09 -12.28
N LEU A 20 -19.84 5.91 -12.56
CA LEU A 20 -18.56 5.49 -12.01
C LEU A 20 -17.42 6.18 -12.76
N TRP A 21 -16.30 6.40 -12.07
CA TRP A 21 -15.12 6.98 -12.71
C TRP A 21 -14.62 6.12 -13.87
N THR A 22 -14.76 4.79 -13.78
CA THR A 22 -14.39 3.83 -14.83
C THR A 22 -15.21 4.01 -16.11
N GLU A 23 -16.43 4.52 -15.99
CA GLU A 23 -17.31 4.85 -17.13
C GLU A 23 -17.00 6.23 -17.69
N CYS A 24 -16.64 7.18 -16.82
CA CYS A 24 -16.25 8.53 -17.22
C CYS A 24 -14.87 8.56 -17.90
N GLU A 25 -13.93 7.73 -17.45
CA GLU A 25 -12.53 7.73 -17.85
C GLU A 25 -12.04 6.32 -18.29
N PRO A 26 -12.69 5.68 -19.29
CA PRO A 26 -12.38 4.30 -19.66
C PRO A 26 -10.96 4.13 -20.23
N ALA A 27 -10.43 5.17 -20.90
CA ALA A 27 -9.05 5.16 -21.40
C ALA A 27 -8.02 5.17 -20.26
N ARG A 28 -8.33 5.86 -19.14
CA ARG A 28 -7.49 5.86 -17.95
C ARG A 28 -7.51 4.49 -17.29
N LEU A 29 -8.68 3.86 -17.16
CA LEU A 29 -8.78 2.50 -16.62
C LEU A 29 -7.96 1.51 -17.45
N ALA A 30 -8.10 1.53 -18.78
CA ALA A 30 -7.36 0.62 -19.65
C ALA A 30 -5.84 0.80 -19.49
N ARG A 31 -5.38 2.05 -19.42
CA ARG A 31 -3.97 2.37 -19.16
C ARG A 31 -3.49 1.82 -17.82
N ASP A 32 -4.25 2.05 -16.74
CA ASP A 32 -3.92 1.52 -15.41
C ASP A 32 -3.84 -0.02 -15.44
N GLN A 33 -4.75 -0.68 -16.14
CA GLN A 33 -4.74 -2.14 -16.28
C GLN A 33 -3.49 -2.65 -17.02
N ASP A 34 -3.15 -2.04 -18.15
CA ASP A 34 -1.98 -2.41 -18.94
C ASP A 34 -0.67 -2.20 -18.15
N GLU A 35 -0.53 -1.03 -17.52
CA GLU A 35 0.67 -0.69 -16.75
C GLU A 35 0.82 -1.58 -15.51
N VAL A 36 -0.26 -1.82 -14.76
CA VAL A 36 -0.21 -2.65 -13.55
C VAL A 36 0.08 -4.11 -13.88
N LEU A 37 -0.56 -4.68 -14.90
CA LEU A 37 -0.30 -6.07 -15.29
C LEU A 37 1.12 -6.28 -15.83
N ALA A 38 1.70 -5.27 -16.48
CA ALA A 38 3.10 -5.31 -16.90
C ALA A 38 4.06 -5.21 -15.69
N PHE A 39 3.72 -4.41 -14.69
CA PHE A 39 4.57 -4.15 -13.51
C PHE A 39 4.48 -5.25 -12.44
N ALA A 40 3.26 -5.66 -12.08
CA ALA A 40 2.96 -6.63 -11.04
C ALA A 40 1.91 -7.65 -11.55
N PRO A 41 2.34 -8.69 -12.29
CA PRO A 41 1.45 -9.67 -12.92
C PRO A 41 0.60 -10.49 -11.94
N LEU A 42 0.94 -10.48 -10.65
CA LEU A 42 0.21 -11.17 -9.59
C LEU A 42 -0.83 -10.28 -8.90
N LEU A 43 -1.06 -9.07 -9.40
CA LEU A 43 -2.20 -8.24 -9.00
C LEU A 43 -3.41 -8.56 -9.87
N GLU A 44 -4.52 -8.82 -9.22
CA GLU A 44 -5.81 -9.08 -9.85
C GLU A 44 -6.68 -7.84 -9.74
N PHE A 45 -7.14 -7.33 -10.89
CA PHE A 45 -8.10 -6.23 -10.92
C PHE A 45 -9.46 -6.73 -10.41
N GLN A 46 -10.04 -5.96 -9.49
CA GLN A 46 -11.40 -6.16 -8.99
C GLN A 46 -12.28 -5.07 -9.61
N SER A 47 -13.26 -5.48 -10.40
CA SER A 47 -14.15 -4.54 -11.09
C SER A 47 -15.16 -3.93 -10.12
N PRO A 48 -15.62 -2.68 -10.35
CA PRO A 48 -16.79 -2.15 -9.65
C PRO A 48 -18.07 -3.01 -9.79
N ALA A 49 -18.14 -3.85 -10.83
CA ALA A 49 -19.23 -4.78 -11.05
C ALA A 49 -19.15 -6.04 -10.18
N ASP A 50 -17.98 -6.30 -9.58
CA ASP A 50 -17.76 -7.44 -8.69
C ASP A 50 -18.17 -7.08 -7.26
N ASP A 51 -18.64 -8.06 -6.50
CA ASP A 51 -18.93 -7.88 -5.07
C ASP A 51 -17.61 -7.64 -4.30
N GLY A 52 -17.29 -6.39 -3.99
CA GLY A 52 -16.09 -6.05 -3.21
C GLY A 52 -15.77 -4.57 -3.18
N LEU A 53 -15.10 -4.07 -4.22
CA LEU A 53 -14.60 -2.69 -4.29
C LEU A 53 -15.54 -1.84 -5.16
N THR A 54 -16.34 -0.98 -4.53
CA THR A 54 -17.37 -0.14 -5.17
C THR A 54 -16.86 0.70 -6.34
N HIS A 55 -15.59 1.10 -6.33
CA HIS A 55 -14.96 1.88 -7.40
C HIS A 55 -13.83 1.12 -8.09
N GLY A 56 -13.76 -0.18 -7.87
CA GLY A 56 -12.72 -1.07 -8.35
C GLY A 56 -11.40 -0.92 -7.59
N GLY A 57 -10.45 -1.77 -7.94
CA GLY A 57 -9.13 -1.76 -7.34
C GLY A 57 -8.33 -3.00 -7.70
N TRP A 58 -7.32 -3.30 -6.88
CA TRP A 58 -6.42 -4.42 -7.12
C TRP A 58 -6.15 -5.17 -5.82
N ILE A 59 -5.99 -6.48 -5.91
CA ILE A 59 -5.53 -7.31 -4.80
C ILE A 59 -4.50 -8.31 -5.29
N GLY A 60 -3.46 -8.54 -4.50
CA GLY A 60 -2.46 -9.55 -4.84
C GLY A 60 -1.07 -9.18 -4.36
N VAL A 61 -0.06 -9.74 -5.01
CA VAL A 61 1.33 -9.66 -4.55
C VAL A 61 2.15 -8.70 -5.40
N LEU A 62 2.93 -7.85 -4.74
CA LEU A 62 3.87 -6.96 -5.39
C LEU A 62 5.24 -7.61 -5.61
N PRO A 63 5.97 -7.21 -6.67
CA PRO A 63 7.36 -7.63 -6.86
C PRO A 63 8.23 -7.23 -5.67
N ARG A 64 9.11 -8.15 -5.24
CA ARG A 64 10.05 -7.93 -4.13
C ARG A 64 11.07 -6.82 -4.43
N TRP A 65 11.45 -6.66 -5.69
CA TRP A 65 12.45 -5.67 -6.12
C TRP A 65 12.15 -5.16 -7.55
N PRO A 66 11.27 -4.16 -7.70
CA PRO A 66 10.91 -3.60 -9.00
C PRO A 66 11.82 -2.45 -9.47
N PHE A 67 12.98 -2.23 -8.82
CA PHE A 67 13.81 -1.04 -9.07
C PHE A 67 14.79 -1.24 -10.22
N GLU A 68 15.13 -0.15 -10.92
CA GLU A 68 16.07 -0.15 -12.07
C GLU A 68 17.55 -0.30 -11.66
N ARG A 69 17.82 -0.85 -10.48
CA ARG A 69 19.16 -1.00 -9.90
C ARG A 69 19.38 -2.43 -9.40
N PRO A 70 20.65 -2.86 -9.26
CA PRO A 70 20.97 -4.22 -8.87
C PRO A 70 20.27 -4.62 -7.57
N ARG A 71 19.70 -5.82 -7.58
CA ARG A 71 19.07 -6.42 -6.41
C ARG A 71 20.16 -6.82 -5.38
N PRO A 72 20.07 -6.39 -4.11
CA PRO A 72 20.97 -6.85 -3.05
C PRO A 72 20.86 -8.37 -2.84
N GLU A 73 21.99 -9.05 -2.70
CA GLU A 73 22.05 -10.52 -2.53
C GLU A 73 21.29 -10.97 -1.28
N ALA A 74 21.45 -10.21 -0.20
CA ALA A 74 20.82 -10.39 1.10
C ALA A 74 19.29 -10.18 1.12
N LEU A 75 18.67 -9.71 0.03
CA LEU A 75 17.24 -9.33 0.06
C LEU A 75 16.33 -10.53 0.35
N ASP A 76 16.61 -11.69 -0.26
CA ASP A 76 15.79 -12.89 -0.04
C ASP A 76 15.86 -13.39 1.40
N GLU A 77 17.01 -13.25 2.05
CA GLU A 77 17.19 -13.63 3.44
C GLU A 77 16.50 -12.63 4.40
N LEU A 78 16.61 -11.32 4.13
CA LEU A 78 15.90 -10.30 4.90
C LEU A 78 14.37 -10.46 4.86
N LEU A 79 13.82 -10.71 3.66
CA LEU A 79 12.37 -10.84 3.48
C LEU A 79 11.87 -12.25 3.77
N GLY A 80 12.75 -13.25 3.73
CA GLY A 80 12.41 -14.66 3.81
C GLY A 80 11.41 -15.09 2.73
N ASN A 81 10.47 -15.95 3.12
CA ASN A 81 9.37 -16.38 2.25
C ASN A 81 8.19 -15.39 2.23
N GLN A 82 8.25 -14.31 3.00
CA GLN A 82 7.15 -13.35 3.10
C GLN A 82 7.15 -12.38 1.92
N GLU A 83 6.05 -12.33 1.21
CA GLU A 83 5.82 -11.39 0.12
C GLU A 83 5.20 -10.09 0.64
N LEU A 84 4.90 -9.14 -0.25
CA LEU A 84 4.04 -8.01 0.08
C LEU A 84 2.71 -8.21 -0.64
N ARG A 85 1.68 -8.62 0.10
CA ARG A 85 0.30 -8.64 -0.39
C ARG A 85 -0.35 -7.30 -0.12
N VAL A 86 -0.93 -6.69 -1.15
CA VAL A 86 -1.58 -5.39 -1.06
C VAL A 86 -3.05 -5.43 -1.47
N LEU A 87 -3.79 -4.46 -0.96
CA LEU A 87 -5.09 -4.05 -1.46
C LEU A 87 -4.99 -2.60 -1.95
N VAL A 88 -5.29 -2.36 -3.21
CA VAL A 88 -5.40 -1.04 -3.82
C VAL A 88 -6.87 -0.73 -4.00
N VAL A 89 -7.32 0.43 -3.51
CA VAL A 89 -8.71 0.86 -3.56
C VAL A 89 -8.80 2.18 -4.30
N TYR A 90 -9.52 2.20 -5.43
CA TYR A 90 -9.87 3.46 -6.08
C TYR A 90 -11.02 4.12 -5.32
N SER A 91 -11.06 5.46 -5.38
CA SER A 91 -12.20 6.23 -4.86
C SER A 91 -13.07 6.73 -6.01
N ALA A 92 -14.26 7.24 -5.70
CA ALA A 92 -15.14 7.89 -6.68
C ALA A 92 -14.47 9.09 -7.40
N ALA A 93 -13.45 9.69 -6.79
CA ALA A 93 -12.75 10.85 -7.35
C ALA A 93 -11.48 10.49 -8.14
N HIS A 94 -11.16 9.21 -8.30
CA HIS A 94 -10.06 8.79 -9.18
C HIS A 94 -10.37 9.21 -10.64
N PRO A 95 -9.41 9.69 -11.44
CA PRO A 95 -7.97 9.86 -11.16
C PRO A 95 -7.58 11.21 -10.54
N MET A 96 -8.52 12.08 -10.17
CA MET A 96 -8.19 13.36 -9.53
C MET A 96 -7.53 13.19 -8.16
N VAL A 97 -7.81 12.07 -7.48
CA VAL A 97 -7.14 11.65 -6.24
C VAL A 97 -6.45 10.30 -6.42
N PRO A 98 -5.34 10.06 -5.72
CA PRO A 98 -4.64 8.78 -5.77
C PRO A 98 -5.53 7.66 -5.22
N PRO A 99 -5.34 6.41 -5.68
CA PRO A 99 -5.88 5.27 -4.96
C PRO A 99 -5.21 5.11 -3.60
N THR A 100 -5.93 4.48 -2.67
CA THR A 100 -5.40 4.12 -1.36
C THR A 100 -4.79 2.72 -1.41
N ILE A 101 -3.59 2.54 -0.87
CA ILE A 101 -2.91 1.24 -0.81
C ILE A 101 -2.81 0.78 0.63
N TYR A 102 -3.20 -0.47 0.89
CA TYR A 102 -3.06 -1.14 2.17
C TYR A 102 -2.09 -2.31 2.05
N SER A 103 -1.24 -2.49 3.06
CA SER A 103 -0.46 -3.71 3.22
C SER A 103 -1.29 -4.73 3.99
N ILE A 104 -1.62 -5.85 3.35
CA ILE A 104 -2.42 -6.93 3.93
C ILE A 104 -1.51 -7.98 4.58
N ASP A 105 -0.35 -8.24 3.97
CA ASP A 105 0.67 -9.12 4.53
C ASP A 105 2.06 -8.60 4.10
N PRO A 106 2.90 -8.11 5.03
CA PRO A 106 2.63 -7.98 6.46
C PRO A 106 1.61 -6.87 6.76
N GLU A 107 0.68 -7.11 7.69
CA GLU A 107 -0.23 -6.07 8.17
C GLU A 107 0.48 -5.19 9.23
N PRO A 108 0.53 -3.85 9.06
CA PRO A 108 1.07 -2.97 10.10
C PRO A 108 0.24 -3.03 11.37
N SER A 109 0.90 -3.06 12.52
CA SER A 109 0.19 -3.06 13.81
C SER A 109 -0.49 -1.72 14.08
N ILE A 110 -1.50 -1.71 14.96
CA ILE A 110 -2.20 -0.48 15.38
C ILE A 110 -1.22 0.56 15.94
N TRP A 111 -0.14 0.12 16.59
CA TRP A 111 0.88 1.01 17.13
C TRP A 111 1.75 1.66 16.06
N GLU A 112 1.89 1.02 14.89
CA GLU A 112 2.64 1.56 13.75
C GLU A 112 1.80 2.55 12.94
N GLN A 113 0.47 2.50 13.08
CA GLN A 113 -0.43 3.48 12.47
C GLN A 113 -0.23 4.85 13.11
N THR A 114 -0.42 5.91 12.31
CA THR A 114 -0.31 7.33 12.71
C THR A 114 1.10 7.81 13.04
N GLN A 115 2.09 6.91 13.04
CA GLN A 115 3.50 7.27 13.19
C GLN A 115 4.13 7.49 11.82
N SER A 116 4.59 8.72 11.57
CA SER A 116 5.26 9.06 10.30
C SER A 116 6.50 8.21 10.02
N ALA A 117 7.18 7.73 11.07
CA ALA A 117 8.35 6.86 10.96
C ALA A 117 8.07 5.54 10.22
N TRP A 118 6.82 5.06 10.22
CA TRP A 118 6.42 3.81 9.55
C TRP A 118 5.74 4.05 8.21
N HIS A 119 5.44 5.31 7.85
CA HIS A 119 4.62 5.67 6.69
C HIS A 119 3.27 4.93 6.65
N VAL A 120 2.60 4.81 7.80
CA VAL A 120 1.25 4.23 7.90
C VAL A 120 0.27 5.30 8.41
N ALA A 121 -0.72 5.62 7.58
CA ALA A 121 -1.75 6.59 7.88
C ALA A 121 -2.74 6.06 8.94
N PRO A 122 -3.53 6.94 9.58
CA PRO A 122 -4.66 6.52 10.40
C PRO A 122 -5.60 5.61 9.57
N GLY A 123 -5.84 4.38 10.03
CA GLY A 123 -6.64 3.39 9.30
C GLY A 123 -5.83 2.36 8.52
N GLY A 124 -4.49 2.37 8.61
CA GLY A 124 -3.63 1.29 8.13
C GLY A 124 -3.21 1.39 6.66
N SER A 125 -3.63 2.42 5.93
CA SER A 125 -3.13 2.65 4.57
C SER A 125 -1.69 3.16 4.57
N LEU A 126 -0.97 2.89 3.49
CA LEU A 126 0.39 3.35 3.31
C LEU A 126 0.39 4.83 2.90
N CYS A 127 1.20 5.63 3.60
CA CYS A 127 1.45 7.03 3.30
C CYS A 127 2.61 7.16 2.30
N LEU A 128 2.33 6.87 1.02
CA LEU A 128 3.33 6.76 -0.06
C LEU A 128 3.61 8.09 -0.80
N LEU A 129 2.79 9.11 -0.56
CA LEU A 129 2.93 10.42 -1.17
C LEU A 129 3.81 11.31 -0.29
N GLN A 130 4.84 11.88 -0.91
CA GLN A 130 5.93 12.61 -0.25
C GLN A 130 5.51 14.00 0.25
N SER A 131 4.45 14.57 -0.33
CA SER A 131 3.86 15.84 0.08
C SER A 131 2.40 15.93 -0.38
N ASP A 132 1.63 16.85 0.23
CA ASP A 132 0.35 17.27 -0.31
C ASP A 132 0.52 17.67 -1.79
N GLY A 133 -0.32 17.13 -2.68
CA GLY A 133 -0.23 17.36 -4.13
C GLY A 133 0.80 16.50 -4.88
N GLY A 134 1.42 15.50 -4.24
CA GLY A 134 2.35 14.57 -4.89
C GLY A 134 1.72 13.62 -5.91
N TRP A 135 0.39 13.64 -6.06
CA TRP A 135 -0.34 12.91 -7.08
C TRP A 135 -0.77 13.86 -8.20
N GLN A 136 -0.53 13.44 -9.45
CA GLN A 136 -1.08 14.09 -10.64
C GLN A 136 -2.07 13.15 -11.32
N PRO A 137 -3.18 13.65 -11.87
CA PRO A 137 -4.17 12.80 -12.53
C PRO A 137 -3.66 12.01 -13.74
N GLU A 138 -2.46 12.30 -14.24
CA GLU A 138 -1.79 11.58 -15.31
C GLU A 138 -0.72 10.59 -14.81
N ALA A 139 -0.37 10.65 -13.51
CA ALA A 139 0.65 9.82 -12.89
C ALA A 139 0.28 8.34 -12.96
N SER A 140 1.30 7.48 -13.10
CA SER A 140 1.10 6.04 -13.15
C SER A 140 0.84 5.48 -11.75
N LEU A 141 -0.10 4.53 -11.64
CA LEU A 141 -0.29 3.76 -10.41
C LEU A 141 0.98 2.98 -10.05
N THR A 142 1.76 2.54 -11.05
CA THR A 142 2.99 1.76 -10.82
C THR A 142 4.04 2.52 -10.00
N GLU A 143 4.04 3.86 -10.02
CA GLU A 143 4.90 4.67 -9.16
C GLU A 143 4.57 4.48 -7.67
N LEU A 144 3.28 4.37 -7.34
CA LEU A 144 2.83 4.06 -5.98
C LEU A 144 3.11 2.60 -5.62
N LEU A 145 2.92 1.67 -6.55
CA LEU A 145 3.22 0.25 -6.32
C LEU A 145 4.72 0.02 -6.08
N ALA A 146 5.60 0.70 -6.83
CA ALA A 146 7.04 0.66 -6.59
C ALA A 146 7.40 1.18 -5.20
N LYS A 147 6.76 2.28 -4.76
CA LYS A 147 6.94 2.80 -3.40
C LYS A 147 6.42 1.83 -2.34
N ALA A 148 5.31 1.13 -2.57
CA ALA A 148 4.82 0.09 -1.68
C ALA A 148 5.80 -1.10 -1.58
N SER A 149 6.37 -1.56 -2.70
CA SER A 149 7.46 -2.55 -2.68
C SER A 149 8.66 -2.06 -1.87
N GLY A 150 9.03 -0.79 -2.00
CA GLY A 150 10.09 -0.19 -1.18
C GLY A 150 9.77 -0.15 0.30
N TRP A 151 8.54 0.23 0.63
CA TRP A 151 8.03 0.23 2.00
C TRP A 151 8.19 -1.14 2.67
N ARG A 152 7.93 -2.25 1.97
CA ARG A 152 8.10 -3.61 2.54
C ARG A 152 9.54 -3.89 3.00
N ILE A 153 10.52 -3.38 2.26
CA ILE A 153 11.94 -3.58 2.55
C ILE A 153 12.31 -2.75 3.78
N GLU A 154 11.92 -1.48 3.80
CA GLU A 154 12.17 -0.62 4.96
C GLU A 154 11.40 -1.08 6.20
N TYR A 155 10.22 -1.67 6.03
CA TYR A 155 9.47 -2.33 7.10
C TYR A 155 10.26 -3.48 7.71
N ALA A 156 10.90 -4.32 6.90
CA ALA A 156 11.78 -5.38 7.40
C ALA A 156 12.99 -4.80 8.15
N LEU A 157 13.61 -3.73 7.63
CA LEU A 157 14.76 -3.07 8.27
C LEU A 157 14.38 -2.44 9.62
N MET A 158 13.20 -1.81 9.71
CA MET A 158 12.62 -1.30 10.95
C MET A 158 12.39 -2.43 11.96
N LYS A 159 11.80 -3.55 11.52
CA LYS A 159 11.57 -4.73 12.37
C LYS A 159 12.86 -5.40 12.85
N ALA A 160 13.91 -5.36 12.03
CA ALA A 160 15.26 -5.79 12.42
C ALA A 160 16.00 -4.76 13.30
N GLY A 161 15.42 -3.59 13.55
CA GLY A 161 15.99 -2.51 14.36
C GLY A 161 17.26 -1.89 13.76
N VAL A 162 17.43 -1.96 12.45
CA VAL A 162 18.60 -1.40 11.74
C VAL A 162 18.39 0.07 11.38
N ILE A 163 17.12 0.46 11.17
CA ILE A 163 16.69 1.84 11.00
C ILE A 163 15.59 2.14 12.02
N ASP A 164 15.54 3.40 12.49
CA ASP A 164 14.53 3.87 13.45
C ASP A 164 13.37 4.59 12.76
N ALA A 165 13.55 4.96 11.49
CA ALA A 165 12.53 5.54 10.64
C ALA A 165 12.78 5.16 9.17
N MET A 166 11.69 4.96 8.43
CA MET A 166 11.72 4.76 6.99
C MET A 166 12.11 6.05 6.25
N SER A 167 12.63 5.92 5.03
CA SER A 167 13.00 7.08 4.22
C SER A 167 11.77 7.82 3.69
N VAL A 168 11.84 9.15 3.69
CA VAL A 168 10.79 10.01 3.12
C VAL A 168 10.64 9.78 1.61
N ASN A 169 11.73 9.46 0.92
CA ASN A 169 11.73 9.28 -0.53
C ASN A 169 11.34 7.85 -0.96
N GLY A 170 11.35 6.89 -0.04
CA GLY A 170 11.32 5.47 -0.33
C GLY A 170 12.62 4.99 -0.99
N ILE A 171 12.98 3.74 -0.73
CA ILE A 171 14.16 3.07 -1.33
C ILE A 171 14.11 2.92 -2.87
N VAL A 172 13.04 3.38 -3.52
CA VAL A 172 12.81 3.25 -4.98
C VAL A 172 13.96 3.88 -5.78
N SER A 173 14.30 5.13 -5.46
CA SER A 173 15.35 5.90 -6.13
C SER A 173 16.53 6.27 -5.22
N ASP A 174 16.46 5.92 -3.94
CA ASP A 174 17.52 6.18 -2.97
C ASP A 174 18.21 4.86 -2.54
N PRO A 175 19.49 4.65 -2.91
CA PRO A 175 20.25 3.46 -2.52
C PRO A 175 20.79 3.54 -1.08
N SER A 176 20.50 4.60 -0.32
CA SER A 176 21.05 4.84 1.02
C SER A 176 20.80 3.70 2.01
N HIS A 177 19.72 2.92 1.86
CA HIS A 177 19.41 1.78 2.73
C HIS A 177 19.88 0.42 2.21
N ASP A 178 20.43 0.32 1.00
CA ASP A 178 20.83 -0.97 0.43
C ASP A 178 21.86 -1.70 1.28
N HIS A 179 22.91 -0.98 1.67
CA HIS A 179 24.00 -1.53 2.47
C HIS A 179 23.54 -1.97 3.88
N LEU A 180 22.35 -1.53 4.31
CA LEU A 180 21.76 -1.93 5.59
C LEU A 180 21.04 -3.28 5.51
N ILE A 181 20.70 -3.75 4.31
CA ILE A 181 20.08 -5.07 4.09
C ILE A 181 21.06 -6.17 4.53
N ASP A 182 22.34 -6.05 4.17
CA ASP A 182 23.39 -6.98 4.62
C ASP A 182 23.57 -6.94 6.15
N ARG A 183 23.50 -5.74 6.74
CA ARG A 183 23.64 -5.54 8.19
C ARG A 183 22.47 -6.12 8.98
N ALA A 184 21.26 -6.12 8.41
CA ALA A 184 20.07 -6.63 9.05
C ALA A 184 20.15 -8.14 9.31
N ILE A 185 20.67 -8.90 8.35
CA ILE A 185 20.86 -10.36 8.50
C ILE A 185 21.76 -10.68 9.68
N GLN A 186 22.89 -9.97 9.80
CA GLN A 186 23.84 -10.19 10.89
C GLN A 186 23.18 -10.00 12.27
N ARG A 187 22.29 -9.01 12.39
CA ARG A 187 21.61 -8.70 13.65
C ARG A 187 20.47 -9.66 13.99
N VAL A 188 19.72 -10.10 12.97
CA VAL A 188 18.67 -11.11 13.15
C VAL A 188 19.28 -12.44 13.61
N ALA A 189 20.45 -12.82 13.08
CA ALA A 189 21.18 -14.02 13.52
C ALA A 189 21.73 -13.93 14.97
N GLU A 190 21.98 -12.73 15.48
CA GLU A 190 22.52 -12.50 16.84
C GLU A 190 21.45 -12.47 17.94
N THR A 191 20.15 -12.41 17.59
CA THR A 191 19.05 -12.35 18.56
C THR A 191 18.44 -13.75 18.72
N PRO A 192 18.67 -14.47 19.83
CA PRO A 192 18.13 -15.82 20.00
C PRO A 192 16.60 -15.78 20.13
N ASP A 193 15.94 -16.84 19.65
CA ASP A 193 14.51 -17.06 19.84
C ASP A 193 14.18 -17.11 21.35
N PRO A 194 13.27 -16.25 21.88
CA PRO A 194 12.88 -16.31 23.28
C PRO A 194 12.31 -17.68 23.71
N ASP A 195 11.90 -18.52 22.76
CA ASP A 195 11.38 -19.86 23.03
C ASP A 195 12.47 -20.92 23.29
N GLU A 196 13.76 -20.65 23.03
CA GLU A 196 14.86 -21.59 23.31
C GLU A 196 15.41 -21.53 24.76
N VAL A 197 14.98 -20.56 25.58
CA VAL A 197 15.54 -20.35 26.94
C VAL A 197 14.80 -21.16 28.03
N GLY A 198 13.85 -22.01 27.67
CA GLY A 198 13.02 -22.79 28.61
C GLY A 198 13.57 -24.16 29.05
N GLY A 199 14.76 -24.56 28.61
CA GLY A 199 15.29 -25.92 28.77
C GLY A 199 16.51 -26.06 29.67
N ALA A 200 16.60 -25.33 30.78
CA ALA A 200 17.68 -25.54 31.77
C ALA A 200 17.16 -26.29 33.00
N ASP A 201 17.39 -27.61 32.93
CA ASP A 201 17.45 -28.62 33.98
C ASP A 201 17.65 -28.07 35.41
N VAL A 202 16.71 -28.36 36.31
CA VAL A 202 16.88 -28.18 37.76
C VAL A 202 16.82 -29.54 38.41
N SER A 203 17.98 -30.07 38.80
CA SER A 203 18.13 -31.07 39.86
C SER A 203 19.49 -30.88 40.53
N PRO A 204 19.49 -30.86 41.87
CA PRO A 204 20.12 -31.96 42.60
C PRO A 204 19.19 -32.63 43.60
#